data_AF-A0A931AW17-F1
#
_entry.id   AF-A0A931AW17-F1
#
_cell.length_a   1.000
_cell.length_b   1.000
_cell.length_c   1.000
_cell.angle_alpha   90.00
_cell.angle_beta   90.00
_cell.angle_gamma   90.00
#
_symmetry.space_group_name_H-M   'P 1'
#
loop_
_entity.id
_entity.type
_entity.pdbx_description
1 polymer ?
#
loop_
_entity_poly.entity_id
_entity_poly.type
_entity_poly.pdbx_seq_one_letter_code
_entity_poly.pdbx_strand_id
1 'polypeptide(L)'
;MSNSYYLVIIIGMSLVTYIPRMFPLVILSDLELTSFWRRFLYYIPPAALSALIFPGILGATDSSIIAVAGGIVAALMAYLKFNLLTIVLSAIVAVFFLQFLI
;
A
#
# COMPACT_ATOMS: atom_id res chain seq x y z
N MET A 1 -0.74 35.71 -10.72
CA MET A 1 -1.27 34.46 -11.30
C MET A 1 -2.63 34.21 -10.64
N SER A 2 -3.70 34.13 -11.44
CA SER A 2 -5.09 34.29 -10.98
C SER A 2 -5.64 33.06 -10.25
N ASN A 3 -6.46 33.28 -9.21
CA ASN A 3 -7.20 32.25 -8.47
C ASN A 3 -8.06 31.35 -9.40
N SER A 4 -8.49 31.90 -10.54
CA SER A 4 -9.22 31.18 -11.59
C SER A 4 -8.41 30.05 -12.23
N TYR A 5 -7.07 30.17 -12.29
CA TYR A 5 -6.21 29.15 -12.88
C TYR A 5 -6.14 27.88 -12.01
N TYR A 6 -6.07 28.04 -10.69
CA TYR A 6 -6.12 26.93 -9.76
C TYR A 6 -7.46 26.18 -9.83
N LEU A 7 -8.58 26.90 -9.93
CA LEU A 7 -9.91 26.29 -10.08
C LEU A 7 -10.03 25.45 -11.37
N VAL A 8 -9.50 25.96 -12.48
CA VAL A 8 -9.49 25.22 -13.77
C VAL A 8 -8.61 23.97 -13.68
N ILE A 9 -7.45 24.03 -13.02
CA ILE A 9 -6.60 22.85 -12.80
C ILE A 9 -7.30 21.82 -11.92
N ILE A 10 -7.92 22.22 -10.81
CA ILE A 10 -8.61 21.30 -9.90
C ILE A 10 -9.76 20.59 -10.63
N ILE A 11 -10.55 21.32 -11.41
CA ILE A 11 -11.66 20.75 -12.18
C ILE A 11 -11.13 19.84 -13.30
N GLY A 12 -10.10 20.29 -14.04
CA GLY A 12 -9.50 19.49 -15.11
C GLY A 12 -8.88 18.19 -14.59
N MET A 13 -8.12 18.27 -13.50
CA MET A 13 -7.45 17.11 -12.89
C MET A 13 -8.46 16.15 -12.25
N SER A 14 -9.55 16.65 -11.65
CA SER A 14 -10.61 15.80 -11.11
C SER A 14 -11.36 15.06 -12.21
N LEU A 15 -11.71 15.70 -13.33
CA LEU A 15 -12.33 15.04 -14.49
C LEU A 15 -11.43 13.93 -15.07
N VAL A 16 -10.17 14.25 -15.35
CA VAL A 16 -9.23 13.29 -15.96
C VAL A 16 -8.87 12.14 -15.01
N THR A 17 -8.94 12.33 -13.70
CA THR A 17 -8.65 11.25 -12.73
C THR A 17 -9.89 10.42 -12.41
N TYR A 18 -11.06 11.05 -12.30
CA TYR A 18 -12.29 10.39 -11.89
C TYR A 18 -12.91 9.56 -13.00
N ILE A 19 -12.94 10.08 -14.24
CA ILE A 19 -13.54 9.38 -15.38
C ILE A 19 -12.88 8.01 -15.61
N PRO A 20 -11.54 7.89 -15.73
CA PRO A 20 -10.90 6.59 -15.96
C PRO A 20 -10.90 5.67 -14.75
N ARG A 21 -11.12 6.15 -13.51
CA ARG A 21 -11.21 5.31 -12.32
C ARG A 21 -12.61 4.76 -12.09
N MET A 22 -13.64 5.58 -12.33
CA MET A 22 -15.03 5.18 -12.17
C MET A 22 -15.53 4.33 -13.33
N PHE A 23 -15.06 4.60 -14.55
CA PHE A 23 -15.49 3.85 -15.72
C PHE A 23 -15.22 2.34 -15.60
N PRO A 24 -14.01 1.87 -15.22
CA PRO A 24 -13.77 0.47 -14.92
C PRO A 24 -14.63 -0.03 -13.76
N LEU A 25 -14.77 0.76 -12.70
CA LEU A 25 -15.51 0.35 -11.51
C LEU A 25 -16.99 0.07 -11.82
N VAL A 26 -17.63 0.96 -12.58
CA VAL A 26 -19.05 0.84 -12.98
C VAL A 26 -19.22 -0.34 -13.94
N ILE A 27 -18.36 -0.46 -14.96
CA ILE A 27 -18.44 -1.58 -15.91
C ILE A 27 -18.22 -2.92 -15.21
N LEU A 28 -17.24 -3.02 -14.31
CA LEU A 28 -17.00 -4.26 -13.54
C LEU A 28 -18.10 -4.56 -12.52
N SER A 29 -18.89 -3.56 -12.12
CA SER A 29 -20.00 -3.73 -11.17
C SER A 29 -21.22 -4.37 -11.83
N ASP A 30 -21.49 -4.05 -13.10
CA ASP A 30 -22.63 -4.57 -13.86
C ASP A 30 -22.32 -5.87 -14.65
N LEU A 31 -21.04 -6.24 -14.76
CA LEU A 31 -20.65 -7.52 -15.38
C LEU A 31 -20.88 -8.68 -14.41
N GLU A 32 -21.70 -9.65 -14.82
CA GLU A 32 -21.80 -10.97 -14.17
C GLU A 32 -20.51 -11.76 -14.40
N LEU A 33 -19.45 -11.39 -13.67
CA LEU A 33 -18.20 -12.12 -13.69
C LEU A 33 -18.42 -13.54 -13.17
N THR A 34 -17.93 -14.53 -13.92
CA THR A 34 -17.95 -15.92 -13.46
C THR A 34 -17.18 -16.04 -12.13
N SER A 35 -17.53 -17.06 -11.34
CA SER A 35 -16.92 -17.30 -10.01
C SER A 35 -15.38 -17.31 -10.04
N PHE A 36 -14.77 -17.73 -11.15
CA PHE A 36 -13.32 -17.69 -11.36
C PHE A 36 -12.78 -16.26 -11.40
N TRP A 37 -13.32 -15.39 -12.25
CA TRP A 37 -12.84 -14.01 -12.42
C TRP A 37 -13.04 -13.19 -11.16
N ARG A 38 -14.18 -13.35 -10.46
CA ARG A 38 -14.41 -12.65 -9.19
C ARG A 38 -13.37 -13.03 -8.14
N ARG A 39 -13.04 -14.31 -8.00
CA ARG A 39 -11.98 -14.77 -7.08
C ARG A 39 -10.61 -14.23 -7.51
N PHE A 40 -10.29 -14.30 -8.79
CA PHE A 40 -9.02 -13.80 -9.33
C PHE A 40 -8.84 -12.31 -9.04
N LEU A 41 -9.83 -11.47 -9.36
CA LEU A 41 -9.79 -10.02 -9.13
C LEU A 41 -9.75 -9.67 -7.64
N TYR A 42 -10.34 -10.48 -6.75
CA TYR A 42 -10.27 -10.25 -5.30
C TYR A 42 -8.85 -10.49 -4.74
N TYR A 43 -8.11 -11.46 -5.27
CA TYR A 43 -6.76 -11.79 -4.80
C TYR A 43 -5.66 -10.96 -5.45
N ILE A 44 -5.87 -10.38 -6.63
CA ILE A 44 -4.85 -9.56 -7.31
C ILE A 44 -4.41 -8.36 -6.47
N PRO A 45 -5.29 -7.46 -5.96
CA PRO A 45 -4.85 -6.28 -5.23
C PRO A 45 -4.01 -6.58 -3.97
N PRO A 46 -4.43 -7.48 -3.05
CA PRO A 46 -3.61 -7.80 -1.89
C PRO A 46 -2.32 -8.53 -2.26
N ALA A 47 -2.32 -9.36 -3.30
CA ALA A 47 -1.10 -10.01 -3.79
C ALA A 47 -0.11 -8.98 -4.36
N ALA A 48 -0.58 -8.02 -5.15
CA ALA A 48 0.23 -6.95 -5.73
C ALA A 48 0.81 -6.02 -4.64
N LEU A 49 -0.01 -5.62 -3.65
CA LEU A 49 0.46 -4.83 -2.51
C LEU A 49 1.53 -5.60 -1.72
N SER A 50 1.31 -6.88 -1.43
CA SER A 50 2.28 -7.70 -0.71
C SER A 50 3.59 -7.88 -1.50
N ALA A 51 3.49 -8.10 -2.81
CA ALA A 51 4.63 -8.21 -3.71
C ALA A 51 5.43 -6.91 -3.84
N LEU A 52 4.80 -5.75 -3.63
CA LEU A 52 5.49 -4.46 -3.58
C LEU A 52 6.12 -4.18 -2.21
N ILE A 53 5.42 -4.51 -1.12
CA ILE A 53 5.85 -4.23 0.25
C ILE A 53 7.02 -5.13 0.66
N PHE A 54 6.97 -6.42 0.33
CA PHE A 54 8.00 -7.39 0.73
C PHE A 54 9.42 -6.99 0.31
N PRO A 55 9.71 -6.67 -0.97
CA PRO A 55 11.02 -6.16 -1.36
C PRO A 55 11.31 -4.78 -0.77
N GLY A 56 10.30 -3.93 -0.59
CA GLY A 56 10.46 -2.61 0.04
C GLY A 56 10.97 -2.68 1.48
N ILE A 57 10.54 -3.69 2.25
CA ILE A 57 11.04 -3.91 3.63
C ILE A 57 12.48 -4.39 3.61
N LEU A 58 12.82 -5.35 2.74
CA LEU A 58 14.17 -5.92 2.67
C LEU A 58 15.21 -4.91 2.17
N GLY A 59 14.82 -3.96 1.34
CA GLY A 59 15.68 -2.89 0.82
C GLY A 59 15.69 -1.60 1.66
N ALA A 60 15.04 -1.58 2.82
CA ALA A 60 14.91 -0.36 3.64
C ALA A 60 16.18 0.01 4.43
N THR A 61 17.16 -0.90 4.56
CA THR A 61 18.38 -0.71 5.34
C THR A 61 19.57 -1.32 4.61
N ASP A 62 20.77 -0.75 4.77
CA ASP A 62 22.00 -1.27 4.17
C ASP A 62 22.36 -2.69 4.67
N SER A 63 21.94 -3.02 5.89
CA SER A 63 22.10 -4.35 6.49
C SER A 63 20.83 -5.18 6.31
N SER A 64 20.95 -6.24 5.52
CA SER A 64 19.88 -7.22 5.29
C SER A 64 19.36 -7.85 6.60
N ILE A 65 20.24 -8.00 7.61
CA ILE A 65 19.87 -8.57 8.91
C ILE A 65 18.90 -7.65 9.67
N ILE A 66 19.15 -6.32 9.64
CA ILE A 66 18.31 -5.33 10.31
C ILE A 66 16.96 -5.21 9.60
N ALA A 67 16.97 -5.21 8.26
CA ALA A 67 15.76 -5.16 7.44
C ALA A 67 14.84 -6.37 7.71
N VAL A 68 15.41 -7.58 7.75
CA VAL A 68 14.67 -8.82 8.09
C VAL A 68 14.13 -8.77 9.51
N ALA A 69 14.92 -8.30 10.48
CA ALA A 69 14.46 -8.17 11.86
C ALA A 69 13.27 -7.20 11.99
N GLY A 70 13.31 -6.04 11.32
CA GLY A 70 12.18 -5.11 11.25
C GLY A 70 10.94 -5.73 10.62
N GLY A 71 11.11 -6.52 9.55
CA GLY A 71 10.03 -7.28 8.91
C GLY A 71 9.40 -8.33 9.83
N ILE A 72 10.21 -9.06 10.61
CA ILE A 72 9.73 -10.06 11.58
C ILE A 72 8.93 -9.37 12.70
N VAL A 73 9.43 -8.25 13.22
CA VAL A 73 8.75 -7.44 14.25
C VAL A 73 7.38 -6.96 13.73
N ALA A 74 7.34 -6.43 12.50
CA ALA A 74 6.09 -6.02 11.86
C ALA A 74 5.13 -7.20 11.65
N ALA A 75 5.63 -8.35 11.20
CA ALA A 75 4.83 -9.55 10.98
C ALA A 75 4.25 -10.12 12.28
N LEU A 76 5.03 -10.15 13.36
CA LEU A 76 4.56 -10.54 14.69
C LEU A 76 3.44 -9.60 15.16
N MET A 77 3.65 -8.30 15.14
CA MET A 77 2.63 -7.34 15.59
C MET A 77 1.38 -7.36 14.71
N ALA A 78 1.51 -7.62 13.41
CA ALA A 78 0.38 -7.83 12.52
C ALA A 78 -0.40 -9.12 12.86
N TYR A 79 0.30 -10.20 13.22
CA TYR A 79 -0.33 -11.45 13.64
C TYR A 79 -1.15 -11.29 14.93
N LEU A 80 -0.69 -10.43 15.85
CA LEU A 80 -1.42 -10.08 17.07
C LEU A 80 -2.61 -9.11 16.83
N LYS A 81 -2.94 -8.78 15.57
CA LYS A 81 -4.06 -7.91 15.16
C LYS A 81 -4.02 -6.50 15.77
N PHE A 82 -2.84 -5.94 16.00
CA PHE A 82 -2.70 -4.53 16.41
C PHE A 82 -3.06 -3.55 15.28
N ASN A 83 -3.33 -2.30 15.65
CA ASN A 83 -3.57 -1.23 14.69
C ASN A 83 -2.33 -0.96 13.83
N LEU A 84 -2.53 -0.56 12.57
CA LEU A 84 -1.46 -0.28 11.61
C LEU A 84 -0.41 0.70 12.16
N LEU A 85 -0.85 1.76 12.84
CA LEU A 85 0.05 2.76 13.44
C LEU A 85 1.01 2.11 14.45
N THR A 86 0.50 1.22 15.30
CA THR A 86 1.29 0.51 16.32
C THR A 86 2.29 -0.44 15.68
N ILE A 87 1.89 -1.16 14.63
CA ILE A 87 2.77 -2.05 13.87
C ILE A 87 3.94 -1.24 13.27
N VAL A 88 3.63 -0.13 12.59
CA VAL A 88 4.65 0.72 11.95
C VAL A 88 5.60 1.32 12.98
N LEU A 89 5.07 1.89 14.07
CA LEU A 89 5.90 2.47 15.13
C LEU A 89 6.82 1.42 15.77
N SER A 90 6.29 0.23 16.11
CA SER A 90 7.10 -0.83 16.70
C SER A 90 8.22 -1.32 15.77
N ALA A 91 7.95 -1.45 14.47
CA ALA A 91 8.95 -1.82 13.48
C ALA A 91 10.06 -0.77 13.35
N ILE A 92 9.69 0.52 13.27
CA ILE A 92 10.65 1.63 13.21
C ILE A 92 11.53 1.66 14.46
N VAL A 93 10.94 1.56 15.64
CA VAL A 93 11.68 1.56 16.91
C VAL A 93 12.63 0.36 16.98
N ALA A 94 12.19 -0.83 16.59
CA ALA A 94 13.05 -2.01 16.60
C ALA A 94 14.24 -1.89 15.64
N VAL A 95 14.01 -1.41 14.42
CA VAL A 95 15.08 -1.16 13.43
C VAL A 95 16.06 -0.10 13.94
N PHE A 96 15.55 0.99 14.51
CA PHE A 96 16.38 2.06 15.07
C PHE A 96 17.30 1.55 16.20
N PHE A 97 16.77 0.76 17.13
CA PHE A 97 17.59 0.17 18.20
C PHE A 97 18.63 -0.82 17.68
N LEU A 98 18.27 -1.67 16.70
CA LEU A 98 19.19 -2.62 16.09
C LEU A 98 20.31 -1.91 15.31
N GLN A 99 19.99 -0.82 14.63
CA GLN A 99 20.96 -0.05 13.87
C GLN A 99 21.86 0.83 14.75
N PHE A 100 21.42 1.18 15.96
CA PHE A 100 22.29 1.86 16.93
C PHE A 100 23.31 0.90 17.58
N LEU A 101 22.99 -0.39 17.68
CA LEU A 101 23.84 -1.39 18.33
C LEU A 101 24.95 -1.93 17.42
N ILE A 102 24.76 -1.87 16.10
CA ILE A 102 25.65 -2.38 15.05
C ILE A 102 26.40 -1.21 14.42
#